data_AF-A0A1Q5DPC9-F1
#
_entry.id   AF-A0A1Q5DPC9-F1
#
_cell.length_a   1.000
_cell.length_b   1.000
_cell.length_c   1.000
_cell.angle_alpha   90.00
_cell.angle_beta   90.00
_cell.angle_gamma   90.00
#
_symmetry.space_group_name_H-M   'P 1'
#
loop_
_entity.id
_entity.type
_entity.pdbx_description
1 polymer ?
#
loop_
_entity_poly.entity_id
_entity_poly.type
_entity_poly.pdbx_seq_one_letter_code
_entity_poly.pdbx_strand_id
1 'polypeptide(L)'
;MSLAAIAGHPGFLSPTGVEIAFVLVGLATLGAAVITVTTKQLVHAALWLVVALGGIAVEYLLLTAEFIAWVQVLIYVGSVVVLLLFGLMLTRAPIGRSPDADSGNRWVALGVAVAAAGALVWVVVDAFRTTWINLDGPAQGSTKVSGEFLFRHWVLPFEALSVLLLAALVGAIVLSRKDGKDGKSRQDRKGPPGSRTLQGGKDQQGGRAPLDSQGSTERPAANREDKS
;
A
#
# COMPACT_ATOMS: atom_id res chain seq x y z
N MET A 1 51.80 21.75 27.60
CA MET A 1 51.18 21.53 26.28
C MET A 1 51.84 20.30 25.67
N SER A 2 51.20 19.14 25.82
CA SER A 2 51.77 17.84 25.44
C SER A 2 51.53 17.56 23.96
N LEU A 3 52.60 17.31 23.22
CA LEU A 3 52.64 16.89 21.82
C LEU A 3 52.03 15.50 21.54
N ALA A 4 51.38 14.88 22.53
CA ALA A 4 50.78 13.54 22.42
C ALA A 4 49.36 13.51 21.79
N ALA A 5 48.76 14.66 21.49
CA ALA A 5 47.36 14.73 21.02
C ALA A 5 47.17 14.55 19.49
N ILE A 6 48.23 14.23 18.73
CA ILE A 6 48.19 14.16 17.25
C ILE A 6 48.33 12.72 16.72
N ALA A 7 48.52 11.73 17.58
CA ALA A 7 48.69 10.34 17.16
C ALA A 7 47.34 9.61 17.07
N GLY A 8 46.81 9.50 15.84
CA GLY A 8 45.89 8.42 15.46
C GLY A 8 44.46 8.82 15.11
N HIS A 9 44.26 9.73 14.16
CA HIS A 9 43.03 9.68 13.37
C HIS A 9 43.22 8.55 12.35
N PRO A 10 42.53 7.39 12.46
CA PRO A 10 42.57 6.40 11.40
C PRO A 10 42.11 7.11 10.13
N GLY A 11 43.01 7.25 9.16
CA GLY A 11 42.64 7.84 7.87
C GLY A 11 41.58 6.97 7.21
N PHE A 12 40.84 7.53 6.26
CA PHE A 12 39.85 6.81 5.44
C PHE A 12 40.38 5.51 4.78
N LEU A 13 41.71 5.33 4.76
CA LEU A 13 42.43 4.19 4.23
C LEU A 13 42.60 3.01 5.21
N SER A 14 42.27 3.18 6.50
CA SER A 14 42.24 2.10 7.50
C SER A 14 40.84 1.96 8.12
N PRO A 15 39.82 1.59 7.32
CA PRO A 15 38.45 1.51 7.81
C PRO A 15 38.32 0.42 8.87
N THR A 16 37.61 0.73 9.95
CA THR A 16 37.26 -0.25 10.98
C THR A 16 36.23 -1.24 10.43
N GLY A 17 36.16 -2.45 10.99
CA GLY A 17 35.15 -3.43 10.58
C GLY A 17 33.71 -2.93 10.73
N VAL A 18 33.47 -2.04 11.70
CA VAL A 18 32.16 -1.41 11.95
C VAL A 18 31.81 -0.43 10.84
N GLU A 19 32.76 0.39 10.38
CA GLU A 19 32.54 1.32 9.25
C GLU A 19 32.24 0.58 7.96
N ILE A 20 32.96 -0.51 7.69
CA ILE A 20 32.72 -1.36 6.52
C ILE A 20 31.32 -1.97 6.60
N ALA A 21 30.95 -2.54 7.76
CA ALA A 21 29.62 -3.11 7.97
C ALA A 21 28.53 -2.04 7.82
N PHE A 22 28.73 -0.84 8.36
CA PHE A 22 27.80 0.28 8.26
C PHE A 22 27.55 0.68 6.82
N VAL A 23 28.60 0.86 6.01
CA VAL A 23 28.47 1.22 4.59
C VAL A 23 27.81 0.09 3.79
N LEU A 24 28.17 -1.17 4.03
CA LEU A 24 27.58 -2.31 3.32
C LEU A 24 26.09 -2.47 3.63
N VAL A 25 25.72 -2.37 4.92
CA VAL A 25 24.32 -2.42 5.34
C VAL A 25 23.57 -1.22 4.77
N GLY A 26 24.13 -0.01 4.81
CA GLY A 26 23.48 1.17 4.24
C GLY A 26 23.28 1.10 2.74
N LEU A 27 24.24 0.55 1.99
CA LEU A 27 24.06 0.29 0.55
C LEU A 27 22.98 -0.76 0.30
N ALA A 28 22.91 -1.81 1.12
CA ALA A 28 21.86 -2.83 1.02
C ALA A 28 20.47 -2.24 1.36
N THR A 29 20.37 -1.41 2.41
CA THR A 29 19.18 -0.67 2.81
C THR A 29 18.70 0.26 1.70
N LEU A 30 19.61 1.03 1.11
CA LEU A 30 19.31 1.93 -0.01
C LEU A 30 18.83 1.14 -1.23
N GLY A 31 19.50 0.03 -1.56
CA GLY A 31 19.09 -0.88 -2.62
C GLY A 31 17.68 -1.44 -2.38
N ALA A 32 17.38 -1.91 -1.17
CA ALA A 32 16.06 -2.39 -0.80
C ALA A 32 14.99 -1.29 -0.89
N ALA A 33 15.30 -0.05 -0.50
CA ALA A 33 14.40 1.09 -0.62
C ALA A 33 14.12 1.45 -2.09
N VAL A 34 15.14 1.43 -2.95
CA VAL A 34 14.96 1.63 -4.40
C VAL A 34 14.12 0.52 -5.02
N ILE A 35 14.37 -0.74 -4.65
CA ILE A 35 13.57 -1.87 -5.17
C ILE A 35 12.12 -1.76 -4.67
N THR A 36 11.90 -1.33 -3.42
CA THR A 36 10.56 -1.12 -2.84
C THR A 36 9.72 -0.19 -3.72
N VAL A 37 10.26 0.96 -4.12
CA VAL A 37 9.52 1.97 -4.90
C VAL A 37 9.47 1.69 -6.39
N THR A 38 10.41 0.91 -6.93
CA THR A 38 10.45 0.56 -8.37
C THR A 38 9.65 -0.70 -8.69
N THR A 39 9.37 -1.54 -7.69
CA THR A 39 8.64 -2.80 -7.84
C THR A 39 7.17 -2.55 -8.17
N LYS A 40 6.68 -3.20 -9.22
CA LYS A 40 5.28 -3.08 -9.69
C LYS A 40 4.28 -3.99 -8.96
N GLN A 41 4.77 -4.91 -8.14
CA GLN A 41 3.96 -5.84 -7.35
C GLN A 41 3.91 -5.39 -5.90
N LEU A 42 2.73 -5.01 -5.40
CA LEU A 42 2.59 -4.36 -4.09
C LEU A 42 3.10 -5.23 -2.93
N VAL A 43 2.87 -6.55 -2.99
CA VAL A 43 3.37 -7.47 -1.96
C VAL A 43 4.90 -7.53 -1.94
N HIS A 44 5.53 -7.60 -3.12
CA HIS A 44 7.00 -7.62 -3.20
C HIS A 44 7.58 -6.29 -2.74
N ALA A 45 6.98 -5.16 -3.13
CA ALA A 45 7.36 -3.85 -2.62
C ALA A 45 7.32 -3.80 -1.09
N ALA A 46 6.23 -4.28 -0.48
CA ALA A 46 6.10 -4.33 0.98
C ALA A 46 7.13 -5.27 1.65
N LEU A 47 7.52 -6.38 1.02
CA LEU A 47 8.59 -7.25 1.53
C LEU A 47 9.97 -6.58 1.45
N TRP A 48 10.27 -5.87 0.36
CA TRP A 48 11.50 -5.08 0.25
C TRP A 48 11.54 -3.92 1.26
N LEU A 49 10.38 -3.38 1.64
CA LEU A 49 10.27 -2.39 2.71
C LEU A 49 10.67 -3.00 4.06
N VAL A 50 10.31 -4.25 4.35
CA VAL A 50 10.78 -4.96 5.56
C VAL A 50 12.31 -5.04 5.57
N VAL A 51 12.92 -5.39 4.44
CA VAL A 51 14.38 -5.46 4.32
C VAL A 51 15.02 -4.09 4.57
N ALA A 52 14.47 -3.01 4.00
CA ALA A 52 14.97 -1.66 4.22
C ALA A 52 14.84 -1.23 5.70
N LEU A 53 13.68 -1.45 6.33
CA LEU A 53 13.46 -1.09 7.73
C LEU A 53 14.29 -1.93 8.70
N GLY A 54 14.51 -3.21 8.38
CA GLY A 54 15.42 -4.08 9.11
C GLY A 54 16.88 -3.66 8.97
N GLY A 55 17.29 -3.23 7.77
CA GLY A 55 18.61 -2.65 7.52
C GLY A 55 18.86 -1.39 8.36
N ILE A 56 17.88 -0.49 8.45
CA ILE A 56 17.93 0.69 9.34
C ILE A 56 18.06 0.27 10.82
N ALA A 57 17.39 -0.80 11.25
CA ALA A 57 17.54 -1.29 12.62
C ALA A 57 18.96 -1.78 12.90
N VAL A 58 19.61 -2.43 11.90
CA VAL A 58 21.02 -2.82 12.00
C VAL A 58 21.93 -1.59 12.05
N GLU A 59 21.68 -0.56 11.24
CA GLU A 59 22.43 0.71 11.32
C GLU A 59 22.32 1.36 12.70
N TYR A 60 21.14 1.36 13.32
CA TYR A 60 20.97 1.84 14.69
C TYR A 60 21.80 1.04 15.70
N LEU A 61 21.89 -0.29 15.57
CA LEU A 61 22.77 -1.10 16.43
C LEU A 61 24.24 -0.75 16.22
N LEU A 62 24.68 -0.58 14.97
CA LEU A 62 26.05 -0.17 14.64
C LEU A 62 26.39 1.22 15.20
N LEU A 63 25.39 2.10 15.31
CA LEU A 63 25.50 3.43 15.92
C LEU A 63 25.29 3.42 17.45
N THR A 64 25.28 2.25 18.10
CA THR A 64 25.05 2.08 19.56
C THR A 64 23.68 2.58 20.06
N ALA A 65 22.71 2.71 19.15
CA ALA A 65 21.34 3.11 19.42
C ALA A 65 20.42 1.90 19.68
N GLU A 66 20.76 1.09 20.69
CA GLU A 66 20.10 -0.20 20.96
C GLU A 66 18.59 -0.09 21.18
N PHE A 67 18.15 0.82 22.07
CA PHE A 67 16.73 0.96 22.36
C PHE A 67 15.92 1.31 21.10
N ILE A 68 16.45 2.23 20.29
CA ILE A 68 15.80 2.67 19.05
C ILE A 68 15.79 1.55 18.01
N ALA A 69 16.85 0.73 17.91
CA ALA A 69 16.88 -0.43 17.05
C ALA A 69 15.77 -1.45 17.39
N TRP A 70 15.56 -1.74 18.68
CA TRP A 70 14.48 -2.62 19.09
C TRP A 70 13.09 -2.04 18.82
N VAL A 71 12.90 -0.75 19.10
CA VAL A 71 11.66 -0.04 18.75
C VAL A 71 11.41 -0.08 17.23
N GLN A 72 12.46 0.06 16.42
CA GLN A 72 12.39 -0.03 14.96
C GLN A 72 11.80 -1.38 14.50
N VAL A 73 12.34 -2.48 15.06
CA VAL A 73 11.85 -3.82 14.73
C VAL A 73 10.43 -4.05 15.24
N LEU A 74 10.13 -3.70 16.49
CA LEU A 74 8.83 -3.98 17.11
C LEU A 74 7.68 -3.19 16.45
N ILE A 75 7.89 -1.89 16.20
CA ILE A 75 6.83 -1.01 15.71
C ILE A 75 6.78 -1.04 14.19
N TYR A 76 7.89 -0.74 13.49
CA TYR A 76 7.84 -0.58 12.04
C TYR A 76 7.74 -1.93 11.34
N VAL A 77 8.64 -2.86 11.65
CA VAL A 77 8.61 -4.20 11.03
C VAL A 77 7.47 -5.04 11.60
N GLY A 78 7.32 -5.08 12.93
CA GLY A 78 6.38 -5.98 13.61
C GLY A 78 4.91 -5.55 13.54
N SER A 79 4.62 -4.25 13.55
CA SER A 79 3.24 -3.75 13.61
C SER A 79 2.82 -3.05 12.31
N VAL A 80 3.54 -2.01 11.89
CA VAL A 80 3.13 -1.15 10.76
C VAL A 80 3.15 -1.92 9.45
N VAL A 81 4.28 -2.57 9.11
CA VAL A 81 4.37 -3.30 7.83
C VAL A 81 3.47 -4.51 7.82
N VAL A 82 3.31 -5.22 8.94
CA VAL A 82 2.38 -6.34 9.05
C VAL A 82 0.94 -5.89 8.82
N LEU A 83 0.48 -4.80 9.45
CA LEU A 83 -0.85 -4.23 9.20
C LEU A 83 -1.02 -3.77 7.75
N LEU A 84 0.01 -3.16 7.16
CA LEU A 84 0.02 -2.78 5.75
C LEU A 84 -0.16 -4.02 4.87
N LEU A 85 0.61 -5.09 5.10
CA LEU A 85 0.51 -6.35 4.35
C LEU A 85 -0.88 -6.98 4.49
N PHE A 86 -1.43 -7.04 5.71
CA PHE A 86 -2.81 -7.51 5.91
C PHE A 86 -3.83 -6.66 5.14
N GLY A 87 -3.73 -5.34 5.19
CA GLY A 87 -4.60 -4.43 4.45
C GLY A 87 -4.49 -4.61 2.94
N LEU A 88 -3.27 -4.76 2.41
CA LEU A 88 -3.04 -5.02 0.99
C LEU A 88 -3.62 -6.36 0.55
N MET A 89 -3.47 -7.40 1.37
CA MET A 89 -4.00 -8.74 1.07
C MET A 89 -5.53 -8.76 1.08
N LEU A 90 -6.16 -8.06 2.03
CA LEU A 90 -7.63 -7.98 2.12
C LEU A 90 -8.26 -7.18 0.98
N THR A 91 -7.55 -6.19 0.43
CA THR A 91 -8.07 -5.30 -0.62
C THR A 91 -7.98 -5.85 -2.04
N ARG A 92 -7.58 -7.13 -2.22
CA ARG A 92 -7.30 -7.74 -3.54
C ARG A 92 -6.39 -6.84 -4.38
N ALA A 93 -5.35 -6.29 -3.77
CA ALA A 93 -4.31 -5.56 -4.49
C ALA A 93 -3.89 -6.35 -5.73
N PRO A 94 -3.87 -5.75 -6.94
CA PRO A 94 -3.50 -6.47 -8.15
C PRO A 94 -2.18 -7.21 -7.96
N ILE A 95 -2.22 -8.53 -8.01
CA ILE A 95 -1.02 -9.40 -7.92
C ILE A 95 -0.16 -9.25 -9.21
N GLY A 96 -0.69 -8.56 -10.23
CA GLY A 96 -0.03 -8.18 -11.48
C GLY A 96 0.32 -6.69 -11.58
N ARG A 97 0.85 -6.28 -12.74
CA ARG A 97 1.18 -4.87 -13.04
C ARG A 97 -0.08 -4.01 -12.91
N SER A 98 -0.10 -3.07 -11.97
CA SER A 98 -1.17 -2.05 -11.91
C SER A 98 -0.89 -0.98 -12.96
N PRO A 99 -1.73 -0.83 -14.00
CA PRO A 99 -1.58 0.25 -14.99
C PRO A 99 -1.76 1.64 -14.37
N ASP A 100 -2.57 1.72 -13.30
CA ASP A 100 -2.86 2.97 -12.56
C ASP A 100 -1.72 3.42 -11.63
N ALA A 101 -0.70 2.59 -11.40
CA ALA A 101 0.48 2.98 -10.63
C ALA A 101 1.46 3.83 -11.44
N ASP A 102 1.21 4.04 -12.74
CA ASP A 102 2.11 4.70 -13.67
C ASP A 102 1.55 6.07 -14.07
N SER A 103 1.99 7.13 -13.40
CA SER A 103 1.76 8.47 -13.91
C SER A 103 2.73 8.72 -15.08
N GLY A 104 2.22 9.19 -16.22
CA GLY A 104 3.05 9.55 -17.38
C GLY A 104 4.14 10.60 -17.10
N ASN A 105 4.18 11.14 -15.88
CA ASN A 105 5.14 12.12 -15.38
C ASN A 105 6.41 11.51 -14.76
N ARG A 106 6.73 10.23 -15.01
CA ARG A 106 7.92 9.55 -14.43
C ARG A 106 9.22 10.34 -14.56
N TRP A 107 9.46 10.98 -15.71
CA TRP A 107 10.67 11.75 -15.94
C TRP A 107 10.74 13.03 -15.07
N VAL A 108 9.60 13.69 -14.87
CA VAL A 108 9.51 14.85 -13.96
C VAL A 108 9.69 14.39 -12.53
N ALA A 109 9.02 13.31 -12.12
CA ALA A 109 9.16 12.73 -10.78
C ALA A 109 10.60 12.30 -10.48
N LEU A 110 11.28 11.67 -11.45
CA LEU A 110 12.69 11.31 -11.35
C LEU A 110 13.58 12.54 -11.24
N GLY A 111 13.34 13.57 -12.07
CA GLY A 111 14.09 14.83 -11.99
C GLY A 111 13.98 15.49 -10.63
N VAL A 112 12.77 15.55 -10.06
CA VAL A 112 12.53 16.08 -8.70
C VAL A 112 13.20 15.21 -7.65
N ALA A 113 13.09 13.89 -7.74
CA ALA A 113 13.71 12.97 -6.79
C ALA A 113 15.24 13.09 -6.78
N VAL A 114 15.87 13.16 -7.95
CA VAL A 114 17.33 13.33 -8.08
C VAL A 114 17.77 14.71 -7.58
N ALA A 115 17.03 15.77 -7.92
CA ALA A 115 17.33 17.11 -7.43
C ALA A 115 17.22 17.19 -5.91
N ALA A 116 16.15 16.62 -5.33
CA ALA A 116 15.95 16.59 -3.88
C ALA A 116 17.02 15.75 -3.17
N ALA A 117 17.34 14.56 -3.70
CA ALA A 117 18.39 13.70 -3.15
C ALA A 117 19.77 14.37 -3.24
N GLY A 118 20.11 14.99 -4.38
CA GLY A 118 21.35 15.72 -4.56
C GLY A 118 21.47 16.92 -3.62
N ALA A 119 20.40 17.70 -3.46
CA ALA A 119 20.34 18.80 -2.50
C ALA A 119 20.50 18.30 -1.06
N LEU A 120 19.84 17.20 -0.68
CA LEU A 120 19.96 16.61 0.65
C LEU A 120 21.39 16.12 0.92
N VAL A 121 22.00 15.39 -0.02
CA VAL A 121 23.38 14.93 0.09
C VAL A 121 24.33 16.12 0.21
N TRP A 122 24.14 17.16 -0.61
CA TRP A 122 24.97 18.37 -0.53
C TRP A 122 24.88 19.04 0.84
N VAL A 123 23.67 19.26 1.36
CA VAL A 123 23.46 19.87 2.69
C VAL A 123 24.06 19.02 3.80
N VAL A 124 23.86 17.70 3.76
CA VAL A 124 24.40 16.79 4.78
C VAL A 124 25.93 16.76 4.74
N VAL A 125 26.53 16.64 3.56
CA VAL A 125 27.98 16.66 3.43
C VAL A 125 28.55 18.00 3.87
N ASP A 126 27.95 19.12 3.49
CA ASP A 126 28.41 20.45 3.92
C ASP A 126 28.34 20.62 5.44
N ALA A 127 27.24 20.18 6.07
CA ALA A 127 27.03 20.30 7.50
C ALA A 127 27.91 19.35 8.34
N PHE A 128 28.21 18.15 7.84
CA PHE A 128 28.84 17.08 8.63
C PHE A 128 30.23 16.64 8.15
N ARG A 129 30.77 17.19 7.06
CA ARG A 129 32.12 16.86 6.52
C ARG A 129 33.27 16.94 7.53
N THR A 130 33.13 17.74 8.59
CA THR A 130 34.16 17.89 9.65
C THR A 130 33.77 17.23 10.97
N THR A 131 32.61 16.57 11.03
CA THR A 131 32.04 16.03 12.26
C THR A 131 32.36 14.55 12.37
N TRP A 132 32.93 14.15 13.50
CA TRP A 132 33.27 12.76 13.79
C TRP A 132 32.42 12.29 14.97
N ILE A 133 31.76 11.14 14.81
CA ILE A 133 30.99 10.51 15.88
C ILE A 133 31.93 9.56 16.62
N ASN A 134 32.20 9.84 17.90
CA ASN A 134 32.97 8.92 18.73
C ASN A 134 32.03 7.86 19.35
N LEU A 135 32.30 6.59 19.04
CA LEU A 135 31.53 5.44 19.51
C LEU A 135 32.19 4.73 20.71
N ASP A 136 33.33 5.23 21.21
CA ASP A 136 34.10 4.63 22.30
C ASP A 136 33.57 5.00 23.70
N GLY A 137 32.58 5.90 23.75
CA GLY A 137 31.92 6.34 24.98
C GLY A 137 30.84 5.36 25.49
N PRO A 138 30.28 5.61 26.70
CA PRO A 138 29.16 4.83 27.21
C PRO A 138 27.99 4.83 26.23
N ALA A 139 27.35 3.67 26.03
CA ALA A 139 26.22 3.51 25.12
C ALA A 139 25.09 4.52 25.42
N GLN A 140 25.05 5.62 24.67
CA GLN A 140 24.10 6.71 24.86
C GLN A 140 22.67 6.29 24.47
N GLY A 141 22.53 5.27 23.63
CA GLY A 141 21.26 4.72 23.17
C GLY A 141 20.64 3.66 24.07
N SER A 142 21.09 3.51 25.32
CA SER A 142 20.51 2.52 26.24
C SER A 142 19.08 2.88 26.66
N THR A 143 18.29 1.86 27.01
CA THR A 143 16.91 2.02 27.50
C THR A 143 16.84 2.93 28.74
N LYS A 144 17.83 2.84 29.64
CA LYS A 144 17.87 3.65 30.86
C LYS A 144 17.99 5.14 30.55
N VAL A 145 18.95 5.50 29.70
CA VAL A 145 19.20 6.89 29.30
C VAL A 145 17.98 7.43 28.55
N SER A 146 17.45 6.66 27.59
CA SER A 146 16.29 7.05 26.80
C SER A 146 15.04 7.29 27.66
N GLY A 147 14.77 6.40 28.63
CA GLY A 147 13.65 6.54 29.55
C GLY A 147 13.78 7.75 30.48
N GLU A 148 14.98 8.01 31.00
CA GLU A 148 15.25 9.18 31.83
C GLU A 148 14.99 10.49 31.06
N PHE A 149 15.49 10.60 29.83
CA PHE A 149 15.23 11.76 28.98
C PHE A 149 13.74 11.92 28.66
N LEU A 150 13.05 10.81 28.34
CA LEU A 150 11.63 10.83 27.98
C LEU A 150 10.77 11.40 29.11
N PHE A 151 10.96 10.92 30.34
CA PHE A 151 10.11 11.32 31.47
C PHE A 151 10.57 12.60 32.18
N ARG A 152 11.84 13.00 32.07
CA ARG A 152 12.33 14.25 32.69
C ARG A 152 12.24 15.46 31.78
N HIS A 153 12.58 15.32 30.50
CA HIS A 153 12.67 16.43 29.56
C HIS A 153 11.51 16.46 28.56
N TRP A 154 10.97 15.30 28.20
CA TRP A 154 9.97 15.14 27.14
C TRP A 154 8.58 14.73 27.66
N VAL A 155 8.25 15.08 28.90
CA VAL A 155 6.97 14.70 29.52
C VAL A 155 5.76 15.26 28.76
N LEU A 156 5.81 16.52 28.32
CA LEU A 156 4.68 17.14 27.61
C LEU A 156 4.44 16.48 26.24
N PRO A 157 5.46 16.25 25.38
CA PRO A 157 5.25 15.50 24.15
C PRO A 157 4.82 14.05 24.37
N PHE A 158 5.32 13.38 25.42
CA PHE A 158 4.86 12.03 25.79
C PHE A 158 3.36 12.00 26.12
N GLU A 159 2.88 12.96 26.91
CA GLU A 159 1.47 13.08 27.25
C GLU A 159 0.61 13.36 26.01
N ALA A 160 1.05 14.29 25.15
CA ALA A 160 0.37 14.58 23.88
C ALA A 160 0.30 13.35 22.96
N LEU A 161 1.37 12.56 22.87
CA LEU A 161 1.38 11.30 22.12
C LEU A 161 0.40 10.28 22.69
N SER A 162 0.24 10.21 24.02
CA SER A 162 -0.73 9.29 24.64
C SER A 162 -2.18 9.62 24.25
N VAL A 163 -2.52 10.91 24.25
CA VAL A 163 -3.84 11.40 23.81
C VAL A 163 -4.03 11.19 22.31
N LEU A 164 -2.98 11.42 21.51
CA LEU A 164 -2.99 11.16 20.07
C LEU A 164 -3.26 9.68 19.77
N LEU A 165 -2.60 8.76 20.48
CA LEU A 165 -2.79 7.32 20.31
C LEU A 165 -4.20 6.89 20.74
N LEU A 166 -4.73 7.45 21.82
CA LEU A 166 -6.12 7.23 22.24
C LEU A 166 -7.10 7.70 21.15
N ALA A 167 -6.90 8.91 20.63
CA ALA A 167 -7.72 9.46 19.57
C ALA A 167 -7.64 8.63 18.28
N ALA A 168 -6.45 8.15 17.91
CA ALA A 168 -6.25 7.27 16.75
C ALA A 168 -6.99 5.94 16.91
N LEU A 169 -6.94 5.32 18.09
CA LEU A 169 -7.67 4.09 18.38
C LEU A 169 -9.19 4.30 18.27
N VAL A 170 -9.73 5.35 18.89
CA VAL A 170 -11.15 5.69 18.79
C VAL A 170 -11.55 5.96 17.34
N GLY A 171 -10.72 6.71 16.60
CA GLY A 171 -10.94 7.01 15.18
C GLY A 171 -10.98 5.74 14.32
N ALA A 172 -10.05 4.81 14.53
CA ALA A 172 -10.02 3.53 13.83
C ALA A 172 -11.26 2.67 14.13
N ILE A 173 -11.71 2.62 15.40
CA ILE A 173 -12.91 1.86 15.80
C ILE A 173 -14.17 2.44 15.16
N VAL A 174 -14.34 3.77 15.21
CA VAL A 174 -15.51 4.45 14.63
C VAL A 174 -15.54 4.25 13.11
N LEU A 175 -14.39 4.38 12.43
CA LEU A 175 -14.30 4.18 10.97
C LEU A 175 -14.55 2.72 10.56
N SER A 176 -14.10 1.76 11.37
CA SER A 176 -14.33 0.32 11.09
C SER A 176 -15.78 -0.11 11.33
N ARG A 177 -16.61 0.73 11.96
CA ARG A 177 -18.00 0.39 12.26
C ARG A 177 -18.87 0.61 11.02
N LYS A 178 -19.35 -0.48 10.42
CA LYS A 178 -20.26 -0.43 9.27
C LYS A 178 -21.66 0.00 9.72
N ASP A 179 -22.13 1.16 9.27
CA ASP A 179 -23.50 1.60 9.52
C ASP A 179 -24.48 0.77 8.67
N GLY A 180 -25.21 -0.14 9.31
CA GLY A 180 -26.14 -1.06 8.67
C GLY A 180 -27.48 -0.42 8.24
N LYS A 181 -27.47 0.73 7.57
CA LYS A 181 -28.69 1.50 7.25
C LYS A 181 -29.08 1.64 5.77
N ASP A 182 -28.52 0.86 4.86
CA ASP A 182 -28.90 0.94 3.43
C ASP A 182 -29.67 -0.28 2.88
N GLY A 183 -30.30 -1.08 3.76
CA GLY A 183 -31.00 -2.32 3.37
C GLY A 183 -32.53 -2.28 3.35
N LYS A 184 -33.19 -1.24 3.88
CA LYS A 184 -34.66 -1.30 4.16
C LYS A 184 -35.58 -0.49 3.23
N SER A 185 -35.06 0.26 2.25
CA SER A 185 -35.92 1.13 1.42
C SER A 185 -36.23 0.60 0.02
N ARG A 186 -35.81 -0.62 -0.34
CA ARG A 186 -36.13 -1.23 -1.66
C ARG A 186 -37.22 -2.30 -1.63
N GLN A 187 -37.73 -2.64 -0.43
CA GLN A 187 -38.78 -3.66 -0.26
C GLN A 187 -40.18 -3.07 -0.07
N ASP A 188 -40.43 -1.83 -0.51
CA ASP A 188 -41.76 -1.21 -0.46
C ASP A 188 -42.29 -0.81 -1.85
N ARG A 189 -41.63 -1.27 -2.92
CA ARG A 189 -42.04 -1.01 -4.33
C ARG A 189 -42.68 -2.22 -5.01
N LYS A 190 -43.08 -3.25 -4.26
CA LYS A 190 -44.01 -4.29 -4.72
C LYS A 190 -45.40 -4.01 -4.15
N GLY A 191 -46.10 -3.07 -4.77
CA GLY A 191 -47.56 -2.94 -4.60
C GLY A 191 -48.29 -4.19 -5.15
N PRO A 192 -49.50 -4.49 -4.66
CA PRO A 192 -50.22 -5.71 -5.01
C PRO A 192 -50.68 -5.73 -6.48
N PRO A 193 -50.73 -6.89 -7.15
CA PRO A 193 -51.31 -6.99 -8.48
C PRO A 193 -52.83 -6.78 -8.39
N GLY A 194 -53.33 -5.79 -9.13
CA GLY A 194 -54.75 -5.48 -9.23
C GLY A 194 -55.55 -6.69 -9.73
N SER A 195 -56.55 -7.08 -8.96
CA SER A 195 -57.64 -7.97 -9.35
C SER A 195 -58.51 -7.27 -10.39
N ARG A 196 -58.25 -7.51 -11.67
CA ARG A 196 -59.15 -7.12 -12.76
C ARG A 196 -60.15 -8.26 -13.00
N THR A 197 -61.21 -8.25 -12.22
CA THR A 197 -62.42 -9.05 -12.46
C THR A 197 -63.11 -8.49 -13.70
N LEU A 198 -63.13 -9.25 -14.80
CA LEU A 198 -64.14 -9.11 -15.84
C LEU A 198 -64.75 -10.48 -16.11
N GLN A 199 -65.89 -10.65 -15.45
CA GLN A 199 -66.88 -11.69 -15.64
C GLN A 199 -67.72 -11.33 -16.87
N GLY A 200 -67.93 -12.31 -17.78
CA GLY A 200 -69.24 -12.52 -18.42
C GLY A 200 -69.48 -11.88 -19.80
N GLY A 201 -69.52 -12.74 -20.82
CA GLY A 201 -70.08 -12.44 -22.15
C GLY A 201 -70.00 -13.67 -23.04
N LYS A 202 -70.90 -14.64 -22.84
CA LYS A 202 -71.11 -15.80 -23.72
C LYS A 202 -71.88 -15.38 -24.98
N ASP A 203 -71.86 -16.30 -25.95
CA ASP A 203 -72.80 -16.48 -27.07
C ASP A 203 -72.35 -15.92 -28.43
N GLN A 204 -71.79 -16.80 -29.27
CA GLN A 204 -72.46 -17.18 -30.52
C GLN A 204 -71.88 -18.45 -31.16
N GLN A 205 -72.83 -19.32 -31.52
CA GLN A 205 -72.71 -20.63 -32.13
C GLN A 205 -72.31 -20.56 -33.61
N GLY A 206 -71.80 -21.68 -34.12
CA GLY A 206 -71.38 -21.83 -35.51
C GLY A 206 -72.54 -21.99 -36.50
N GLY A 207 -72.19 -22.02 -37.79
CA GLY A 207 -73.13 -22.43 -38.82
C GLY A 207 -72.79 -21.99 -40.25
N ARG A 208 -72.20 -22.93 -41.00
CA ARG A 208 -72.44 -23.23 -42.43
C ARG A 208 -71.84 -22.31 -43.52
N ALA A 209 -71.12 -22.97 -44.42
CA ALA A 209 -70.81 -22.54 -45.78
C ALA A 209 -72.09 -22.36 -46.63
N PRO A 210 -71.97 -21.67 -47.78
CA PRO A 210 -72.19 -22.38 -49.03
C PRO A 210 -71.19 -22.03 -50.16
N LEU A 211 -71.14 -22.98 -51.11
CA LEU A 211 -70.43 -22.99 -52.38
C LEU A 211 -70.86 -21.87 -53.33
N ASP A 212 -69.91 -21.38 -54.15
CA ASP A 212 -69.99 -21.28 -55.62
C ASP A 212 -68.67 -20.67 -56.12
N SER A 213 -67.82 -21.35 -56.88
CA SER A 213 -67.91 -21.85 -58.26
C SER A 213 -67.34 -20.87 -59.31
N GLN A 214 -66.47 -21.44 -60.15
CA GLN A 214 -65.93 -20.97 -61.44
C GLN A 214 -64.62 -20.17 -61.45
N GLY A 215 -63.70 -20.63 -62.31
CA GLY A 215 -62.49 -19.91 -62.68
C GLY A 215 -61.35 -20.79 -63.20
N SER A 216 -61.64 -21.64 -64.18
CA SER A 216 -60.73 -22.54 -64.89
C SER A 216 -59.63 -21.80 -65.67
N THR A 217 -58.37 -22.22 -65.58
CA THR A 217 -57.39 -22.29 -66.70
C THR A 217 -56.14 -23.08 -66.25
N GLU A 218 -55.98 -24.32 -66.72
CA GLU A 218 -54.88 -24.81 -67.59
C GLU A 218 -53.50 -24.92 -66.91
N ARG A 219 -53.03 -26.12 -66.47
CA ARG A 219 -52.24 -27.16 -67.20
C ARG A 219 -50.79 -26.73 -67.60
N PRO A 220 -49.81 -27.65 -67.75
CA PRO A 220 -49.25 -28.57 -66.75
C PRO A 220 -47.69 -28.74 -66.83
N ALA A 221 -47.11 -29.39 -65.81
CA ALA A 221 -46.00 -30.35 -65.85
C ALA A 221 -44.59 -30.01 -66.41
N ALA A 222 -43.60 -30.62 -65.71
CA ALA A 222 -42.31 -31.15 -66.18
C ALA A 222 -41.04 -30.29 -66.03
N ASN A 223 -40.17 -30.66 -65.06
CA ASN A 223 -38.76 -31.04 -65.26
C ASN A 223 -38.22 -31.58 -63.91
N ARG A 224 -37.93 -32.87 -63.67
CA ARG A 224 -36.73 -33.67 -64.07
C ARG A 224 -35.41 -32.89 -63.93
N GLU A 225 -34.61 -33.26 -62.92
CA GLU A 225 -33.39 -34.11 -63.05
C GLU A 225 -32.29 -33.45 -63.89
N ASP A 226 -31.18 -33.02 -63.28
CA ASP A 226 -29.82 -33.57 -63.52
C ASP A 226 -28.75 -32.88 -62.65
N LYS A 227 -27.74 -33.68 -62.34
CA LYS A 227 -26.44 -33.52 -61.68
C LYS A 227 -25.71 -32.18 -61.87
N SER A 228 -24.93 -31.83 -60.84
CA SER A 228 -23.44 -31.93 -60.85
C SER A 228 -22.91 -31.89 -59.42
#